data_AF-A0A9D9UCX5-F1
#
_entry.id   AF-A0A9D9UCX5-F1
#
_cell.length_a   1.000
_cell.length_b   1.000
_cell.length_c   1.000
_cell.angle_alpha   90.00
_cell.angle_beta   90.00
_cell.angle_gamma   90.00
#
_symmetry.space_group_name_H-M   'P 1'
#
loop_
_entity.id
_entity.type
_entity.pdbx_description
1 polymer ?
#
loop_
_entity_poly.entity_id
_entity_poly.type
_entity_poly.pdbx_seq_one_letter_code
_entity_poly.pdbx_strand_id
1 'polypeptide(L)'
;MRLQDYDHGQRFVATLLATQRITPAGSVEVRELRLELAAPDFRATAGQSVGVIVPGPHALGHAHHFRLYSLAADCEPDASGIAHVTLCVRRCNYVDEYSGEEYRGVASNYLCDLVPGDRITINGPFGLPFEIPADPATDLLLISMGTGIAPFRAFVAGLYRRHPDWQGKVRLFHGAMSGLELLYMNDERDDFGEYYDRATFQAFKALSPRPHWADPIAMDYAIEERAAEVREMLAGESCRVYVAGKADILETLDRVFAGLAGSPDAWQERKERLRAERRWFELVY
;
A
#
# COMPACT_ATOMS: atom_id res chain seq x y z
N MET A 1 -6.78 -14.43 4.03
CA MET A 1 -7.13 -14.91 2.67
C MET A 1 -5.90 -15.62 2.11
N ARG A 2 -5.98 -16.87 1.64
CA ARG A 2 -4.78 -17.59 1.15
C ARG A 2 -4.62 -17.36 -0.34
N LEU A 3 -3.38 -17.25 -0.82
CA LEU A 3 -3.09 -16.99 -2.25
C LEU A 3 -3.64 -18.07 -3.20
N GLN A 4 -3.77 -19.31 -2.71
CA GLN A 4 -4.34 -20.43 -3.44
C GLN A 4 -5.85 -20.33 -3.68
N ASP A 5 -6.54 -19.42 -2.98
CA ASP A 5 -7.99 -19.26 -3.06
C ASP A 5 -8.40 -18.29 -4.20
N TYR A 6 -7.43 -17.71 -4.92
CA TYR A 6 -7.67 -16.75 -6.00
C TYR A 6 -7.84 -17.44 -7.36
N ASP A 7 -8.82 -16.99 -8.15
CA ASP A 7 -9.06 -17.49 -9.50
C ASP A 7 -7.98 -17.00 -10.48
N HIS A 8 -7.19 -17.94 -11.01
CA HIS A 8 -6.15 -17.71 -12.00
C HIS A 8 -6.63 -17.82 -13.46
N GLY A 9 -7.93 -17.92 -13.68
CA GLY A 9 -8.57 -18.21 -14.97
C GLY A 9 -8.42 -17.09 -15.99
N GLN A 10 -8.84 -15.86 -15.66
CA GLN A 10 -8.71 -14.74 -16.59
C GLN A 10 -7.31 -14.13 -16.52
N ARG A 11 -6.55 -14.28 -17.61
CA ARG A 11 -5.18 -13.78 -17.73
C ARG A 11 -5.10 -12.71 -18.80
N PHE A 12 -4.39 -11.65 -18.49
CA PHE A 12 -4.12 -10.56 -19.41
C PHE A 12 -2.62 -10.45 -19.63
N VAL A 13 -2.24 -10.07 -20.83
CA VAL A 13 -0.85 -9.73 -21.13
C VAL A 13 -0.70 -8.22 -21.00
N ALA A 14 0.23 -7.82 -20.14
CA ALA A 14 0.56 -6.43 -19.93
C ALA A 14 1.98 -6.15 -20.43
N THR A 15 2.18 -5.03 -21.11
CA THR A 15 3.49 -4.59 -21.61
C THR A 15 4.05 -3.54 -20.67
N LEU A 16 5.29 -3.70 -20.23
CA LEU A 16 5.96 -2.69 -19.42
C LEU A 16 6.28 -1.46 -20.26
N LEU A 17 5.68 -0.33 -19.94
CA LEU A 17 5.95 0.95 -20.58
C LEU A 17 7.15 1.64 -19.93
N ALA A 18 7.18 1.62 -18.60
CA ALA A 18 8.22 2.30 -17.83
C ALA A 18 8.47 1.56 -16.52
N THR A 19 9.74 1.57 -16.11
CA THR A 19 10.19 1.13 -14.78
C THR A 19 11.10 2.22 -14.24
N GLN A 20 10.79 2.73 -13.06
CA GLN A 20 11.61 3.73 -12.39
C GLN A 20 11.91 3.30 -10.97
N ARG A 21 13.18 3.35 -10.58
CA ARG A 21 13.57 3.23 -9.17
C ARG A 21 13.12 4.49 -8.43
N ILE A 22 12.38 4.31 -7.34
CA ILE A 22 11.82 5.40 -6.50
C ILE A 22 12.48 5.47 -5.11
N THR A 23 13.62 4.78 -4.97
CA THR A 23 14.51 4.87 -3.81
C THR A 23 15.94 5.13 -4.30
N PRO A 24 16.80 5.81 -3.53
CA PRO A 24 18.17 6.11 -3.96
C PRO A 24 19.03 4.87 -4.19
N ALA A 25 20.11 5.02 -4.96
CA ALA A 25 21.12 3.98 -5.10
C ALA A 25 21.73 3.63 -3.72
N GLY A 26 21.91 2.33 -3.45
CA GLY A 26 22.48 1.84 -2.19
C GLY A 26 21.47 1.54 -1.08
N SER A 27 20.19 1.92 -1.22
CA SER A 27 19.11 1.44 -0.34
C SER A 27 18.40 0.22 -0.93
N VAL A 28 17.42 -0.32 -0.20
CA VAL A 28 16.54 -1.36 -0.74
C VAL A 28 15.85 -0.83 -2.00
N GLU A 29 15.95 -1.59 -3.08
CA GLU A 29 15.37 -1.19 -4.36
C GLU A 29 13.84 -1.28 -4.32
N VAL A 30 13.18 -0.14 -4.53
CA VAL A 30 11.75 -0.08 -4.79
C VAL A 30 11.55 0.59 -6.14
N ARG A 31 10.68 0.01 -6.97
CA ARG A 31 10.37 0.51 -8.30
C ARG A 31 8.89 0.78 -8.48
N GLU A 32 8.59 1.86 -9.20
CA GLU A 32 7.29 2.04 -9.83
C GLU A 32 7.34 1.44 -11.24
N LEU A 33 6.39 0.56 -11.54
CA LEU A 33 6.22 -0.04 -12.86
C LEU A 33 4.90 0.46 -13.44
N ARG A 34 4.95 1.00 -14.67
CA ARG A 34 3.77 1.36 -15.45
C ARG A 34 3.58 0.35 -16.57
N LEU A 35 2.45 -0.34 -16.54
CA LEU A 35 2.09 -1.42 -17.43
C LEU A 35 0.90 -0.99 -18.30
N GLU A 36 0.98 -1.27 -19.58
CA GLU A 36 -0.12 -1.13 -20.52
C GLU A 36 -0.84 -2.46 -20.66
N LEU A 37 -2.16 -2.47 -20.54
CA LEU A 37 -2.98 -3.66 -20.73
C LEU A 37 -3.65 -3.62 -22.10
N ALA A 38 -3.30 -4.59 -22.94
CA ALA A 38 -4.01 -4.87 -24.19
C ALA A 38 -5.33 -5.62 -23.92
N ALA A 39 -6.17 -5.06 -23.05
CA ALA A 39 -7.40 -5.65 -22.56
C ALA A 39 -8.49 -4.56 -22.43
N PRO A 40 -9.22 -4.26 -23.51
CA PRO A 40 -10.19 -3.16 -23.54
C PRO A 40 -11.36 -3.33 -22.57
N ASP A 41 -11.59 -4.53 -22.05
CA ASP A 41 -12.64 -4.84 -21.06
C ASP A 41 -12.12 -4.86 -19.61
N PHE A 42 -10.80 -4.79 -19.40
CA PHE A 42 -10.25 -4.74 -18.06
C PHE A 42 -10.63 -3.42 -17.39
N ARG A 43 -11.29 -3.49 -16.23
CA ARG A 43 -11.63 -2.34 -15.41
C ARG A 43 -11.08 -2.58 -14.02
N ALA A 44 -10.20 -1.71 -13.57
CA ALA A 44 -9.74 -1.72 -12.20
C ALA A 44 -9.76 -0.30 -11.62
N THR A 45 -9.95 -0.20 -10.32
CA THR A 45 -9.99 1.07 -9.59
C THR A 45 -8.95 1.08 -8.48
N ALA A 46 -8.57 2.27 -8.02
CA ALA A 46 -7.92 2.43 -6.73
C ALA A 46 -8.63 1.61 -5.63
N GLY A 47 -7.84 0.97 -4.75
CA GLY A 47 -8.37 0.02 -3.76
C GLY A 47 -8.50 -1.42 -4.30
N GLN A 48 -7.86 -1.76 -5.41
CA GLN A 48 -7.75 -3.12 -5.91
C GLN A 48 -6.29 -3.55 -6.06
N SER A 49 -6.09 -4.83 -6.31
CA SER A 49 -4.79 -5.44 -6.61
C SER A 49 -4.86 -6.26 -7.89
N VAL A 50 -3.70 -6.56 -8.46
CA VAL A 50 -3.55 -7.52 -9.54
C VAL A 50 -2.62 -8.63 -9.11
N GLY A 51 -2.91 -9.83 -9.59
CA GLY A 51 -2.01 -10.97 -9.50
C GLY A 51 -1.00 -10.96 -10.64
N VAL A 52 0.28 -11.12 -10.32
CA VAL A 52 1.36 -11.31 -11.29
C VAL A 52 1.71 -12.80 -11.33
N ILE A 53 1.75 -13.36 -12.53
CA ILE A 53 2.10 -14.76 -12.79
C ILE A 53 3.48 -14.79 -13.43
N VAL A 54 4.47 -15.27 -12.66
CA VAL A 54 5.85 -15.45 -13.16
C VAL A 54 5.97 -16.82 -13.81
N PRO A 55 6.40 -16.92 -15.08
CA PRO A 55 6.61 -18.20 -15.74
C PRO A 55 7.75 -18.99 -15.07
N GLY A 56 7.62 -20.30 -15.03
CA GLY A 56 8.63 -21.22 -14.49
C GLY A 56 9.71 -21.62 -15.50
N PRO A 57 10.50 -22.66 -15.18
CA PRO A 57 10.31 -23.58 -14.05
C PRO A 57 10.68 -22.94 -12.69
N HIS A 58 9.90 -23.27 -11.64
CA HIS A 58 10.18 -22.92 -10.24
C HIS A 58 10.46 -24.19 -9.42
N ALA A 59 10.91 -24.00 -8.18
CA ALA A 59 11.14 -25.10 -7.23
C ALA A 59 9.93 -26.05 -7.14
N LEU A 60 10.18 -27.33 -6.85
CA LEU A 60 9.16 -28.38 -6.74
C LEU A 60 8.32 -28.61 -8.02
N GLY A 61 8.82 -28.19 -9.18
CA GLY A 61 8.17 -28.43 -10.47
C GLY A 61 6.99 -27.49 -10.76
N HIS A 62 6.85 -26.40 -10.02
CA HIS A 62 5.78 -25.44 -10.26
C HIS A 62 5.99 -24.69 -11.58
N ALA A 63 4.99 -24.74 -12.46
CA ALA A 63 5.03 -24.08 -13.77
C ALA A 63 4.91 -22.54 -13.67
N HIS A 64 4.35 -22.04 -12.58
CA HIS A 64 4.10 -20.62 -12.36
C HIS A 64 4.29 -20.24 -10.89
N HIS A 65 4.63 -18.99 -10.63
CA HIS A 65 4.67 -18.40 -9.29
C HIS A 65 3.76 -17.16 -9.24
N PHE A 66 2.79 -17.15 -8.32
CA PHE A 66 1.76 -16.12 -8.21
C PHE A 66 1.97 -15.20 -6.99
N ARG A 67 1.86 -13.88 -7.20
CA ARG A 67 1.86 -12.86 -6.14
C ARG A 67 0.91 -11.72 -6.44
N LEU A 68 0.28 -11.18 -5.41
CA LEU A 68 -0.59 -10.01 -5.50
C LEU A 68 0.21 -8.72 -5.30
N TYR A 69 -0.16 -7.69 -6.05
CA TYR A 69 0.38 -6.34 -5.93
C TYR A 69 -0.78 -5.34 -5.95
N SER A 70 -0.86 -4.50 -4.92
CA SER A 70 -1.82 -3.40 -4.86
C SER A 70 -1.56 -2.40 -5.97
N LEU A 71 -2.64 -1.88 -6.55
CA LEU A 71 -2.56 -0.80 -7.53
C LEU A 71 -2.08 0.49 -6.84
N ALA A 72 -1.06 1.12 -7.42
CA ALA A 72 -0.47 2.36 -6.92
C ALA A 72 -1.08 3.62 -7.55
N ALA A 73 -1.95 3.46 -8.55
CA ALA A 73 -2.70 4.53 -9.21
C ALA A 73 -4.04 3.97 -9.73
N ASP A 74 -4.97 4.85 -10.07
CA ASP A 74 -6.17 4.45 -10.80
C ASP A 74 -5.81 3.88 -12.18
N CYS A 75 -6.58 2.89 -12.62
CA CYS A 75 -6.39 2.24 -13.91
C CYS A 75 -7.37 2.76 -14.97
N GLU A 76 -7.64 4.08 -14.95
CA GLU A 76 -8.50 4.68 -15.97
C GLU A 76 -7.87 4.50 -17.36
N PRO A 77 -8.68 4.16 -18.37
CA PRO A 77 -8.19 4.13 -19.74
C PRO A 77 -7.69 5.50 -20.17
N ASP A 78 -6.60 5.54 -20.93
CA ASP A 78 -6.15 6.78 -21.55
C ASP A 78 -7.11 7.26 -22.66
N ALA A 79 -6.76 8.37 -23.32
CA ALA A 79 -7.57 8.93 -24.41
C ALA A 79 -7.80 7.96 -25.59
N SER A 80 -6.99 6.90 -25.71
CA SER A 80 -7.14 5.84 -26.71
C SER A 80 -7.95 4.63 -26.22
N GLY A 81 -8.42 4.66 -24.97
CA GLY A 81 -9.20 3.58 -24.36
C GLY A 81 -8.34 2.44 -23.80
N ILE A 82 -7.02 2.65 -23.66
CA ILE A 82 -6.10 1.63 -23.16
C ILE A 82 -5.91 1.78 -21.66
N ALA A 83 -6.11 0.70 -20.90
CA ALA A 83 -5.94 0.69 -19.45
C ALA A 83 -4.45 0.63 -19.06
N HIS A 84 -4.08 1.44 -18.06
CA HIS A 84 -2.74 1.45 -17.48
C HIS A 84 -2.79 0.91 -16.04
N VAL A 85 -1.86 0.04 -15.68
CA VAL A 85 -1.70 -0.47 -14.31
C VAL A 85 -0.37 0.04 -13.77
N THR A 86 -0.41 0.65 -12.58
CA THR A 86 0.80 1.10 -11.89
C THR A 86 1.04 0.26 -10.65
N LEU A 87 2.23 -0.33 -10.52
CA LEU A 87 2.63 -1.16 -9.37
C LEU A 87 3.79 -0.52 -8.63
N CYS A 88 3.78 -0.63 -7.30
CA CYS A 88 4.89 -0.26 -6.43
C CYS A 88 5.55 -1.54 -5.89
N VAL A 89 6.74 -1.86 -6.36
CA VAL A 89 7.39 -3.16 -6.12
C VAL A 89 8.69 -2.96 -5.34
N ARG A 90 8.76 -3.51 -4.13
CA ARG A 90 10.00 -3.63 -3.36
C ARG A 90 10.70 -4.94 -3.74
N ARG A 91 11.98 -4.87 -4.12
CA ARG A 91 12.81 -6.07 -4.29
C ARG A 91 12.98 -6.73 -2.92
N CYS A 92 12.60 -7.99 -2.81
CA CYS A 92 12.68 -8.74 -1.56
C CYS A 92 13.73 -9.84 -1.71
N ASN A 93 14.65 -9.86 -0.75
CA ASN A 93 15.51 -10.99 -0.49
C ASN A 93 15.24 -11.45 0.95
N TYR A 94 15.37 -12.75 1.18
CA TYR A 94 15.11 -13.41 2.46
C TYR A 94 16.39 -14.07 2.91
N VAL A 95 16.69 -14.03 4.20
CA VAL A 95 17.78 -14.83 4.76
C VAL A 95 17.13 -15.98 5.51
N ASP A 96 17.47 -17.21 5.16
CA ASP A 96 17.02 -18.38 5.91
C ASP A 96 17.74 -18.39 7.27
N GLU A 97 16.97 -18.38 8.35
CA GLU A 97 17.52 -18.21 9.71
C GLU A 97 18.39 -19.39 10.16
N TYR A 98 18.21 -20.57 9.56
CA TYR A 98 18.93 -21.79 9.92
C TYR A 98 20.24 -21.96 9.15
N SER A 99 20.20 -21.76 7.83
CA SER A 99 21.34 -21.91 6.93
C SER A 99 22.15 -20.62 6.76
N GLY A 100 21.54 -19.47 7.02
CA GLY A 100 22.11 -18.15 6.74
C GLY A 100 22.16 -17.80 5.26
N GLU A 101 21.58 -18.63 4.38
CA GLU A 101 21.58 -18.39 2.94
C GLU A 101 20.58 -17.31 2.55
N GLU A 102 20.98 -16.43 1.62
CA GLU A 102 20.11 -15.40 1.06
C GLU A 102 19.37 -15.91 -0.19
N TYR A 103 18.05 -15.87 -0.15
CA TYR A 103 17.14 -16.26 -1.21
C TYR A 103 16.48 -15.03 -1.84
N ARG A 104 16.59 -14.91 -3.17
CA ARG A 104 15.92 -13.87 -3.94
C ARG A 104 14.44 -14.19 -4.10
N GLY A 105 13.56 -13.29 -3.69
CA GLY A 105 12.11 -13.44 -3.90
C GLY A 105 11.75 -13.47 -5.38
N VAL A 106 11.07 -14.51 -5.83
CA VAL A 106 10.82 -14.80 -7.26
C VAL A 106 10.13 -13.64 -7.99
N ALA A 107 8.93 -13.24 -7.54
CA ALA A 107 8.13 -12.24 -8.24
C ALA A 107 8.66 -10.81 -8.14
N SER A 108 9.16 -10.41 -6.97
CA SER A 108 9.70 -9.05 -6.82
C SER A 108 11.00 -8.86 -7.58
N ASN A 109 11.88 -9.87 -7.62
CA ASN A 109 13.07 -9.81 -8.46
C ASN A 109 12.72 -9.84 -9.94
N TYR A 110 11.82 -10.74 -10.36
CA TYR A 110 11.31 -10.78 -11.73
C TYR A 110 10.82 -9.41 -12.20
N LEU A 111 9.93 -8.76 -11.43
CA LEU A 111 9.39 -7.44 -11.78
C LEU A 111 10.45 -6.34 -11.78
N CYS A 112 11.35 -6.32 -10.79
CA CYS A 112 12.38 -5.29 -10.72
C CYS A 112 13.48 -5.43 -11.80
N ASP A 113 13.63 -6.61 -12.39
CA ASP A 113 14.61 -6.89 -13.46
C ASP A 113 14.05 -6.61 -14.87
N LEU A 114 12.74 -6.35 -15.01
CA LEU A 114 12.13 -6.03 -16.31
C LEU A 114 12.65 -4.72 -16.91
N VAL A 115 12.60 -4.66 -18.24
CA VAL A 115 12.90 -3.46 -19.04
C VAL A 115 11.69 -3.06 -19.89
N PRO A 116 11.55 -1.77 -20.27
CA PRO A 116 10.46 -1.34 -21.15
C PRO A 116 10.36 -2.18 -22.42
N GLY A 117 9.14 -2.58 -22.77
CA GLY A 117 8.83 -3.52 -23.85
C GLY A 117 8.62 -4.97 -23.41
N ASP A 118 9.08 -5.35 -22.21
CA ASP A 118 8.84 -6.69 -21.67
C ASP A 118 7.35 -6.93 -21.43
N ARG A 119 6.93 -8.18 -21.62
CA ARG A 119 5.54 -8.61 -21.46
C ARG A 119 5.41 -9.51 -20.24
N ILE A 120 4.45 -9.21 -19.39
CA ILE A 120 4.13 -10.01 -18.21
C ILE A 120 2.69 -10.52 -18.27
N THR A 121 2.42 -11.57 -17.51
CA THR A 121 1.06 -12.09 -17.33
C THR A 121 0.49 -11.60 -16.01
N ILE A 122 -0.67 -10.95 -16.07
CA ILE A 122 -1.42 -10.51 -14.90
C ILE A 122 -2.82 -11.14 -14.86
N ASN A 123 -3.44 -11.10 -13.70
CA ASN A 123 -4.75 -11.68 -13.41
C ASN A 123 -5.47 -10.81 -12.35
N GLY A 124 -6.81 -10.82 -12.34
CA GLY A 124 -7.63 -9.93 -11.51
C GLY A 124 -8.54 -9.00 -12.35
N PRO A 125 -8.98 -7.85 -11.81
CA PRO A 125 -8.56 -7.27 -10.53
C PRO A 125 -9.13 -8.01 -9.32
N PHE A 126 -8.50 -7.82 -8.18
CA PHE A 126 -8.95 -8.34 -6.89
C PHE A 126 -9.22 -7.20 -5.92
N GLY A 127 -10.37 -7.24 -5.24
CA GLY A 127 -10.75 -6.22 -4.26
C GLY A 127 -9.79 -6.19 -3.06
N LEU A 128 -9.45 -4.98 -2.60
CA LEU A 128 -8.87 -4.76 -1.28
C LEU A 128 -9.99 -4.36 -0.32
N PRO A 129 -9.80 -4.47 1.00
CA PRO A 129 -10.80 -4.04 1.98
C PRO A 129 -10.98 -2.51 2.06
N PHE A 130 -10.42 -1.74 1.12
CA PHE A 130 -10.34 -0.28 1.18
C PHE A 130 -11.39 0.36 0.30
N GLU A 131 -12.62 0.43 0.81
CA GLU A 131 -13.75 1.04 0.13
C GLU A 131 -13.88 2.52 0.50
N ILE A 132 -14.02 3.39 -0.50
CA ILE A 132 -14.31 4.81 -0.25
C ILE A 132 -15.73 4.94 0.32
N PRO A 133 -15.92 5.58 1.49
CA PRO A 133 -17.25 5.77 2.07
C PRO A 133 -18.10 6.69 1.20
N ALA A 134 -19.41 6.43 1.16
CA ALA A 134 -20.35 7.26 0.42
C ALA A 134 -20.61 8.63 1.08
N ASP A 135 -20.48 8.71 2.41
CA ASP A 135 -20.69 9.95 3.17
C ASP A 135 -19.42 10.82 3.14
N PRO A 136 -19.46 12.01 2.50
CA PRO A 136 -18.30 12.91 2.40
C PRO A 136 -17.87 13.54 3.72
N ALA A 137 -18.68 13.43 4.78
CA ALA A 137 -18.31 13.86 6.14
C ALA A 137 -17.51 12.81 6.92
N THR A 138 -17.20 11.66 6.31
CA THR A 138 -16.47 10.58 6.98
C THR A 138 -15.00 10.94 7.19
N ASP A 139 -14.51 10.83 8.42
CA ASP A 139 -13.07 10.92 8.70
C ASP A 139 -12.33 9.65 8.26
N LEU A 140 -11.14 9.81 7.68
CA LEU A 140 -10.29 8.73 7.17
C LEU A 140 -8.91 8.79 7.82
N LEU A 141 -8.58 7.75 8.59
CA LEU A 141 -7.26 7.53 9.16
C LEU A 141 -6.53 6.45 8.35
N LEU A 142 -5.57 6.87 7.52
CA LEU A 142 -4.77 5.99 6.67
C LEU A 142 -3.41 5.78 7.33
N ILE A 143 -3.01 4.53 7.54
CA ILE A 143 -1.75 4.19 8.22
C ILE A 143 -0.98 3.19 7.38
N SER A 144 0.19 3.58 6.89
CA SER A 144 1.01 2.72 6.02
C SER A 144 2.46 2.62 6.45
N MET A 145 3.10 1.52 6.04
CA MET A 145 4.55 1.33 6.13
C MET A 145 5.10 0.76 4.82
N GLY A 146 6.19 1.34 4.33
CA GLY A 146 6.86 0.91 3.09
C GLY A 146 5.90 0.87 1.89
N THR A 147 5.87 -0.24 1.14
CA THR A 147 5.00 -0.39 -0.04
C THR A 147 3.49 -0.40 0.28
N GLY A 148 3.10 -0.42 1.56
CA GLY A 148 1.71 -0.20 1.99
C GLY A 148 1.14 1.16 1.59
N ILE A 149 1.98 2.13 1.20
CA ILE A 149 1.51 3.42 0.67
C ILE A 149 0.81 3.30 -0.69
N ALA A 150 1.16 2.29 -1.49
CA ALA A 150 0.66 2.12 -2.86
C ALA A 150 -0.88 2.15 -2.96
N PRO A 151 -1.62 1.33 -2.19
CA PRO A 151 -3.08 1.41 -2.21
C PRO A 151 -3.61 2.78 -1.74
N PHE A 152 -2.93 3.49 -0.82
CA PHE A 152 -3.38 4.80 -0.36
C PHE A 152 -3.15 5.92 -1.37
N ARG A 153 -2.07 5.85 -2.15
CA ARG A 153 -1.85 6.76 -3.28
C ARG A 153 -3.01 6.69 -4.26
N ALA A 154 -3.39 5.48 -4.65
CA ALA A 154 -4.54 5.28 -5.51
C ALA A 154 -5.85 5.71 -4.81
N PHE A 155 -6.04 5.29 -3.56
CA PHE A 155 -7.27 5.55 -2.81
C PHE A 155 -7.56 7.04 -2.63
N VAL A 156 -6.55 7.85 -2.27
CA VAL A 156 -6.70 9.31 -2.11
C VAL A 156 -6.97 9.99 -3.46
N ALA A 157 -6.34 9.51 -4.55
CA ALA A 157 -6.66 9.97 -5.91
C ALA A 157 -8.13 9.74 -6.26
N GLY A 158 -8.59 8.51 -6.04
CA GLY A 158 -9.96 8.11 -6.31
C GLY A 158 -10.98 8.83 -5.42
N LEU A 159 -10.61 9.13 -4.18
CA LEU A 159 -11.46 9.83 -3.21
C LEU A 159 -11.82 11.21 -3.73
N TYR A 160 -10.82 12.06 -3.99
CA TYR A 160 -11.05 13.44 -4.42
C TYR A 160 -11.58 13.57 -5.85
N ARG A 161 -11.40 12.54 -6.68
CA ARG A 161 -12.03 12.49 -8.00
C ARG A 161 -13.54 12.21 -7.88
N ARG A 162 -13.94 11.24 -7.05
CA ARG A 162 -15.34 10.84 -6.88
C ARG A 162 -16.12 11.79 -5.98
N HIS A 163 -15.44 12.37 -4.99
CA HIS A 163 -15.99 13.32 -4.02
C HIS A 163 -15.09 14.57 -3.96
N PRO A 164 -15.17 15.46 -4.96
CA PRO A 164 -14.40 16.71 -4.97
C PRO A 164 -14.73 17.64 -3.78
N ASP A 165 -15.90 17.44 -3.18
CA ASP A 165 -16.48 18.15 -2.05
C ASP A 165 -16.31 17.40 -0.72
N TRP A 166 -15.36 16.47 -0.62
CA TRP A 166 -15.06 15.76 0.63
C TRP A 166 -14.83 16.76 1.79
N GLN A 167 -15.47 16.50 2.93
CA GLN A 167 -15.46 17.38 4.11
C GLN A 167 -14.75 16.75 5.31
N GLY A 168 -14.75 15.42 5.40
CA GLY A 168 -14.09 14.68 6.47
C GLY A 168 -12.58 14.83 6.44
N LYS A 169 -11.94 14.76 7.60
CA LYS A 169 -10.48 14.81 7.73
C LYS A 169 -9.88 13.55 7.10
N VAL A 170 -8.90 13.73 6.22
CA VAL A 170 -8.08 12.64 5.69
C VAL A 170 -6.68 12.79 6.28
N ARG A 171 -6.27 11.84 7.11
CA ARG A 171 -4.97 11.82 7.78
C ARG A 171 -4.19 10.59 7.35
N LEU A 172 -3.05 10.80 6.70
CA LEU A 172 -2.15 9.73 6.29
C LEU A 172 -0.92 9.71 7.20
N PHE A 173 -0.71 8.64 7.94
CA PHE A 173 0.55 8.36 8.63
C PHE A 173 1.35 7.37 7.79
N HIS A 174 2.52 7.79 7.30
CA HIS A 174 3.39 6.96 6.49
C HIS A 174 4.75 6.74 7.16
N GLY A 175 5.06 5.46 7.39
CA GLY A 175 6.30 5.01 8.02
C GLY A 175 7.34 4.55 7.01
N ALA A 176 8.55 5.07 7.14
CA ALA A 176 9.71 4.67 6.36
C ALA A 176 10.98 4.58 7.23
N MET A 177 11.94 3.73 6.85
CA MET A 177 13.22 3.65 7.58
C MET A 177 13.97 4.97 7.50
N SER A 178 14.05 5.57 6.32
CA SER A 178 14.71 6.86 6.12
C SER A 178 13.84 7.80 5.30
N GLY A 179 14.14 9.10 5.31
CA GLY A 179 13.46 10.08 4.45
C GLY A 179 13.53 9.73 2.96
N LEU A 180 14.60 9.03 2.56
CA LEU A 180 14.82 8.51 1.20
C LEU A 180 13.89 7.34 0.84
N GLU A 181 13.28 6.70 1.84
CA GLU A 181 12.32 5.62 1.68
C GLU A 181 10.86 6.09 1.88
N LEU A 182 10.62 7.40 1.97
CA LEU A 182 9.27 8.00 1.93
C LEU A 182 8.72 7.94 0.50
N LEU A 183 8.30 6.75 0.09
CA LEU A 183 7.78 6.50 -1.25
C LEU A 183 6.62 7.47 -1.55
N TYR A 184 6.73 8.22 -2.66
CA TYR A 184 5.76 9.23 -3.11
C TYR A 184 5.58 10.45 -2.18
N MET A 185 6.39 10.58 -1.13
CA MET A 185 6.39 11.70 -0.18
C MET A 185 7.82 12.26 0.04
N ASN A 186 8.73 11.98 -0.89
CA ASN A 186 10.12 12.41 -0.86
C ASN A 186 10.35 13.59 -1.82
N ASP A 187 11.48 14.27 -1.70
CA ASP A 187 11.80 15.45 -2.52
C ASP A 187 11.97 15.12 -4.01
N GLU A 188 12.16 13.84 -4.37
CA GLU A 188 12.27 13.38 -5.77
C GLU A 188 10.89 13.18 -6.43
N ARG A 189 9.86 12.86 -5.64
CA ARG A 189 8.47 12.63 -6.04
C ARG A 189 7.55 12.91 -4.84
N ASP A 190 7.09 14.14 -4.71
CA ASP A 190 6.07 14.50 -3.73
C ASP A 190 4.69 14.51 -4.38
N ASP A 191 4.21 13.33 -4.76
CA ASP A 191 2.86 13.21 -5.34
C ASP A 191 1.81 13.71 -4.35
N PHE A 192 2.05 13.59 -3.04
CA PHE A 192 1.06 14.00 -2.05
C PHE A 192 1.05 15.51 -1.78
N GLY A 193 2.21 16.16 -1.81
CA GLY A 193 2.33 17.62 -1.72
C GLY A 193 1.99 18.34 -3.03
N GLU A 194 2.22 17.72 -4.19
CA GLU A 194 1.91 18.32 -5.50
C GLU A 194 0.47 18.07 -5.97
N TYR A 195 -0.14 16.92 -5.65
CA TYR A 195 -1.49 16.57 -6.17
C TYR A 195 -2.64 16.71 -5.17
N TYR A 196 -2.37 16.82 -3.86
CA TYR A 196 -3.42 16.92 -2.84
C TYR A 196 -3.27 18.17 -1.96
N ASP A 197 -3.29 19.35 -2.57
CA ASP A 197 -3.55 20.61 -1.87
C ASP A 197 -5.06 20.73 -1.54
N ARG A 198 -5.54 19.83 -0.69
CA ARG A 198 -6.91 19.83 -0.18
C ARG A 198 -6.88 20.20 1.29
N ALA A 199 -7.73 21.14 1.71
CA ALA A 199 -7.83 21.55 3.11
C ALA A 199 -8.13 20.37 4.07
N THR A 200 -8.80 19.32 3.56
CA THR A 200 -9.13 18.11 4.31
C THR A 200 -7.96 17.12 4.44
N PHE A 201 -6.93 17.19 3.60
CA PHE A 201 -5.83 16.23 3.55
C PHE A 201 -4.64 16.71 4.36
N GLN A 202 -4.09 15.82 5.20
CA GLN A 202 -2.76 16.01 5.79
C GLN A 202 -2.03 14.67 5.84
N ALA A 203 -0.74 14.70 5.53
CA ALA A 203 0.14 13.54 5.62
C ALA A 203 1.27 13.79 6.63
N PHE A 204 1.54 12.78 7.44
CA PHE A 204 2.54 12.78 8.50
C PHE A 204 3.58 11.70 8.22
N LYS A 205 4.85 12.09 8.36
CA LYS A 205 6.01 11.24 8.11
C LYS A 205 6.48 10.64 9.43
N ALA A 206 6.53 9.32 9.52
CA ALA A 206 7.16 8.60 10.62
C ALA A 206 8.48 8.01 10.13
N LEU A 207 9.60 8.48 10.68
CA LEU A 207 10.94 8.06 10.27
C LEU A 207 11.63 7.27 11.37
N SER A 208 12.51 6.33 11.02
CA SER A 208 13.43 5.79 12.02
C SER A 208 14.34 6.92 12.53
N PRO A 209 14.54 7.07 13.84
CA PRO A 209 15.44 8.08 14.39
C PRO A 209 16.91 7.76 14.05
N ARG A 210 17.24 6.48 13.88
CA ARG A 210 18.60 6.00 13.53
C ARG A 210 18.51 4.91 12.45
N PRO A 211 18.21 5.28 11.19
CA PRO A 211 17.98 4.33 10.10
C PRO A 211 19.12 3.34 9.88
N HIS A 212 20.36 3.79 10.03
CA HIS A 212 21.56 2.96 9.83
C HIS A 212 21.77 1.89 10.91
N TRP A 213 21.04 1.98 12.03
CA TRP A 213 21.17 1.06 13.16
C TRP A 213 20.01 0.07 13.25
N ALA A 214 19.20 -0.02 12.17
CA ALA A 214 17.99 -0.83 12.13
C ALA A 214 16.99 -0.50 13.25
N ASP A 215 17.04 0.72 13.78
CA ASP A 215 16.07 1.19 14.77
C ASP A 215 14.65 1.18 14.17
N PRO A 216 13.62 0.83 14.97
CA PRO A 216 12.24 0.84 14.51
C PRO A 216 11.80 2.20 13.98
N ILE A 217 10.86 2.16 13.04
CA ILE A 217 10.19 3.36 12.53
C ILE A 217 9.38 3.99 13.66
N ALA A 218 9.54 5.30 13.89
CA ALA A 218 8.89 6.07 14.95
C ALA A 218 7.41 6.39 14.65
N MET A 219 6.63 5.37 14.27
CA MET A 219 5.18 5.50 13.99
C MET A 219 4.40 5.90 15.25
N ASP A 220 4.86 5.40 16.40
CA ASP A 220 4.37 5.78 17.71
C ASP A 220 4.49 7.27 17.97
N TYR A 221 5.69 7.83 17.86
CA TYR A 221 5.91 9.26 18.06
C TYR A 221 5.05 10.10 17.11
N ALA A 222 4.97 9.74 15.82
CA ALA A 222 4.19 10.48 14.85
C ALA A 222 2.69 10.53 15.21
N ILE A 223 2.12 9.40 15.65
CA ILE A 223 0.71 9.33 16.08
C ILE A 223 0.52 10.05 17.43
N GLU A 224 1.45 9.90 18.37
CA GLU A 224 1.39 10.52 19.70
C GLU A 224 1.44 12.05 19.65
N GLU A 225 2.25 12.63 18.74
CA GLU A 225 2.26 14.08 18.50
C GLU A 225 0.90 14.63 18.06
N ARG A 226 0.03 13.78 17.50
CA ARG A 226 -1.34 14.11 17.07
C ARG A 226 -2.40 13.38 17.90
N ALA A 227 -2.03 12.91 19.09
CA ALA A 227 -2.88 12.07 19.93
C ALA A 227 -4.29 12.64 20.18
N ALA A 228 -4.41 13.97 20.36
CA ALA A 228 -5.70 14.61 20.57
C ALA A 228 -6.62 14.49 19.35
N GLU A 229 -6.10 14.80 18.16
CA GLU A 229 -6.84 14.68 16.89
C GLU A 229 -7.16 13.22 16.56
N VAL A 230 -6.21 12.31 16.76
CA VAL A 230 -6.42 10.87 16.52
C VAL A 230 -7.49 10.32 17.46
N ARG A 231 -7.50 10.73 18.74
CA ARG A 231 -8.57 10.35 19.67
C ARG A 231 -9.94 10.90 19.26
N GLU A 232 -9.99 12.15 18.82
CA GLU A 232 -11.22 12.78 18.32
C GLU A 232 -11.77 12.02 17.11
N MET A 233 -10.93 11.77 16.10
CA MET A 233 -11.30 11.00 14.91
C MET A 233 -11.77 9.60 15.30
N LEU A 234 -10.99 8.88 16.12
CA LEU A 234 -11.38 7.54 16.54
C LEU A 234 -12.69 7.55 17.32
N ALA A 235 -12.97 8.56 18.15
CA ALA A 235 -14.23 8.70 18.89
C ALA A 235 -15.44 8.95 17.99
N GLY A 236 -15.25 9.65 16.86
CA GLY A 236 -16.30 9.91 15.88
C GLY A 236 -17.00 8.64 15.38
N GLU A 237 -18.29 8.74 15.09
CA GLU A 237 -19.13 7.59 14.69
C GLU A 237 -18.86 7.12 13.26
N SER A 238 -18.46 8.04 12.37
CA SER A 238 -18.23 7.73 10.95
C SER A 238 -16.78 7.36 10.63
N CYS A 239 -15.81 7.67 11.50
CA CYS A 239 -14.39 7.53 11.20
C CYS A 239 -14.00 6.10 10.83
N ARG A 240 -13.27 5.97 9.72
CA ARG A 240 -12.72 4.70 9.24
C ARG A 240 -11.20 4.70 9.26
N VAL A 241 -10.63 3.59 9.72
CA VAL A 241 -9.20 3.34 9.81
C VAL A 241 -8.80 2.29 8.78
N TYR A 242 -7.81 2.62 7.97
CA TYR A 242 -7.23 1.74 6.96
C TYR A 242 -5.74 1.56 7.25
N VAL A 243 -5.30 0.31 7.34
CA VAL A 243 -3.92 -0.04 7.66
C VAL A 243 -3.33 -0.89 6.55
N ALA A 244 -2.17 -0.50 6.02
CA ALA A 244 -1.50 -1.22 4.92
C ALA A 244 0.01 -1.36 5.13
N GLY A 245 0.56 -2.56 5.01
CA GLY A 245 2.00 -2.77 5.12
C GLY A 245 2.38 -4.18 5.53
N LYS A 246 3.59 -4.33 6.05
CA LYS A 246 4.05 -5.60 6.64
C LYS A 246 3.36 -5.87 7.98
N ALA A 247 3.33 -7.13 8.40
CA ALA A 247 2.67 -7.57 9.64
C ALA A 247 3.13 -6.85 10.93
N ASP A 248 4.38 -6.44 11.00
CA ASP A 248 4.97 -5.70 12.12
C ASP A 248 4.29 -4.34 12.41
N ILE A 249 3.59 -3.75 11.43
CA ILE A 249 2.83 -2.52 11.64
C ILE A 249 1.75 -2.70 12.70
N LEU A 250 1.11 -3.88 12.78
CA LEU A 250 -0.01 -4.11 13.69
C LEU A 250 0.44 -4.09 15.15
N GLU A 251 1.59 -4.69 15.47
CA GLU A 251 2.15 -4.68 16.82
C GLU A 251 2.49 -3.26 17.27
N THR A 252 3.05 -2.46 16.36
CA THR A 252 3.36 -1.05 16.62
C THR A 252 2.08 -0.27 16.91
N LEU A 253 1.03 -0.46 16.11
CA LEU A 253 -0.25 0.22 16.31
C LEU A 253 -0.95 -0.23 17.59
N ASP A 254 -0.92 -1.51 17.93
CA ASP A 254 -1.52 -2.00 19.16
C ASP A 254 -0.85 -1.39 20.40
N ARG A 255 0.48 -1.20 20.38
CA ARG A 255 1.19 -0.48 21.45
C ARG A 255 0.74 0.98 21.57
N VAL A 256 0.70 1.69 20.45
CA VAL A 256 0.38 3.14 20.41
C VAL A 256 -1.06 3.40 20.83
N PHE A 257 -1.99 2.68 20.22
CA PHE A 257 -3.41 2.86 20.52
C PHE A 257 -3.78 2.36 21.92
N ALA A 258 -3.08 1.37 22.49
CA ALA A 258 -3.18 1.05 23.91
C ALA A 258 -2.80 2.24 24.80
N GLY A 259 -1.71 2.94 24.48
CA GLY A 259 -1.34 4.18 25.16
C GLY A 259 -2.41 5.28 25.03
N LEU A 260 -2.99 5.44 23.83
CA LEU A 260 -4.06 6.41 23.59
C LEU A 260 -5.38 6.07 24.27
N ALA A 261 -5.71 4.78 24.39
CA ALA A 261 -6.92 4.26 25.04
C ALA A 261 -6.77 4.16 26.57
N GLY A 262 -5.55 4.28 27.11
CA GLY A 262 -5.24 4.21 28.53
C GLY A 262 -4.91 2.80 29.03
N SER A 263 -5.23 1.75 28.27
CA SER A 263 -4.78 0.38 28.54
C SER A 263 -4.85 -0.50 27.28
N PRO A 264 -4.11 -1.63 27.24
CA PRO A 264 -4.24 -2.62 26.18
C PRO A 264 -5.67 -3.18 26.06
N ASP A 265 -6.33 -3.48 27.17
CA ASP A 265 -7.68 -4.04 27.18
C ASP A 265 -8.70 -3.05 26.60
N ALA A 266 -8.61 -1.77 26.99
CA ALA A 266 -9.48 -0.72 26.44
C ALA A 266 -9.29 -0.56 24.93
N TRP A 267 -8.04 -0.67 24.44
CA TRP A 267 -7.77 -0.64 23.01
C TRP A 267 -8.32 -1.87 22.30
N GLN A 268 -8.14 -3.08 22.83
CA GLN A 268 -8.67 -4.28 22.19
C GLN A 268 -10.20 -4.23 22.08
N GLU A 269 -10.90 -3.83 23.14
CA GLU A 269 -12.35 -3.63 23.09
C GLU A 269 -12.75 -2.59 22.03
N ARG A 270 -12.00 -1.47 21.95
CA ARG A 270 -12.24 -0.45 20.94
C ARG A 270 -12.00 -0.97 19.52
N LYS A 271 -10.92 -1.70 19.28
CA LYS A 271 -10.54 -2.27 17.98
C LYS A 271 -11.56 -3.32 17.53
N GLU A 272 -12.03 -4.17 18.44
CA GLU A 272 -13.10 -5.13 18.18
C GLU A 272 -14.39 -4.43 17.77
N ARG A 273 -14.76 -3.35 18.47
CA ARG A 273 -15.92 -2.53 18.11
C ARG A 273 -15.78 -1.89 16.74
N LEU A 274 -14.62 -1.30 16.43
CA LEU A 274 -14.35 -0.74 15.10
C LEU A 274 -14.44 -1.81 14.00
N ARG A 275 -13.98 -3.04 14.26
CA ARG A 275 -14.12 -4.16 13.31
C ARG A 275 -15.57 -4.57 13.14
N ALA A 276 -16.33 -4.70 14.23
CA ALA A 276 -17.75 -5.04 14.21
C ALA A 276 -18.58 -4.01 13.44
N GLU A 277 -18.25 -2.72 13.59
CA GLU A 277 -18.88 -1.60 12.89
C GLU A 277 -18.36 -1.40 11.45
N ARG A 278 -17.47 -2.26 10.95
CA ARG A 278 -16.81 -2.12 9.64
C ARG A 278 -16.14 -0.75 9.45
N ARG A 279 -15.38 -0.34 10.46
CA ARG A 279 -14.60 0.89 10.51
C ARG A 279 -13.10 0.67 10.62
N TRP A 280 -12.65 -0.58 10.68
CA TRP A 280 -11.23 -0.94 10.73
C TRP A 280 -10.91 -1.98 9.66
N PHE A 281 -9.97 -1.63 8.78
CA PHE A 281 -9.63 -2.41 7.59
C PHE A 281 -8.11 -2.59 7.50
N GLU A 282 -7.68 -3.82 7.22
CA GLU A 282 -6.27 -4.19 7.20
C GLU A 282 -5.90 -4.84 5.85
N LEU A 283 -4.82 -4.36 5.24
CA LEU A 283 -4.11 -5.03 4.15
C LEU A 283 -2.67 -5.29 4.57
N VAL A 284 -2.47 -6.48 5.14
CA VAL A 284 -1.21 -6.85 5.78
C VAL A 284 -0.64 -8.09 5.11
N TYR A 285 0.67 -8.11 4.87
CA TYR A 285 1.38 -9.16 4.15
C TYR A 285 2.73 -9.54 4.77
#